data_AF-A0A842XYM6-F1
#
_entry.id   AF-A0A842XYM6-F1
#
_cell.length_a   1.000
_cell.length_b   1.000
_cell.length_c   1.000
_cell.angle_alpha   90.00
_cell.angle_beta   90.00
_cell.angle_gamma   90.00
#
_symmetry.space_group_name_H-M   'P 1'
#
loop_
_entity.id
_entity.type
_entity.pdbx_description
1 polymer ?
#
loop_
_entity_poly.entity_id
_entity_poly.type
_entity_poly.pdbx_seq_one_letter_code
_entity_poly.pdbx_strand_id
1 'polypeptide(L)'
;MVHVVINNKKYSMETIGLLMGTAEVDINKIPPQILAITEAVDNPDRLPFLIESILSLEIEDMEKFRYVLVRVQIDSELHMNEDIQRNHKRLYVARVIEKLLYGELLLEEGRMSEEDEEEED
;
A
#
# COMPACT_ATOMS: atom_id res chain seq x y z
N MET A 1 -16.03 -12.02 2.10
CA MET A 1 -15.33 -10.88 1.47
C MET A 1 -15.95 -10.61 0.10
N VAL A 2 -16.44 -9.38 -0.12
CA VAL A 2 -17.10 -8.97 -1.36
C VAL A 2 -16.04 -8.61 -2.39
N HIS A 3 -16.25 -9.01 -3.65
CA HIS A 3 -15.29 -8.77 -4.73
C HIS A 3 -15.98 -8.17 -5.94
N VAL A 4 -15.20 -7.44 -6.72
CA VAL A 4 -15.59 -6.94 -8.05
C VAL A 4 -14.67 -7.53 -9.11
N VAL A 5 -15.19 -7.73 -10.33
CA VAL A 5 -14.40 -8.16 -11.48
C VAL A 5 -14.28 -6.98 -12.44
N ILE A 6 -13.04 -6.56 -12.71
CA ILE A 6 -12.72 -5.47 -13.63
C ILE A 6 -11.61 -5.98 -14.54
N ASN A 7 -11.77 -5.85 -15.87
CA ASN A 7 -10.81 -6.34 -16.87
C ASN A 7 -10.36 -7.80 -16.63
N ASN A 8 -11.31 -8.69 -16.33
CA ASN A 8 -11.10 -10.11 -16.01
C ASN A 8 -10.24 -10.40 -14.77
N LYS A 9 -9.95 -9.40 -13.93
CA LYS A 9 -9.26 -9.55 -12.66
C LYS A 9 -10.23 -9.35 -11.50
N LYS A 10 -10.04 -10.11 -10.43
CA LYS A 10 -10.85 -10.07 -9.22
C LYS A 10 -10.17 -9.21 -8.17
N TYR A 11 -10.91 -8.26 -7.61
CA TYR A 11 -10.42 -7.31 -6.61
C TYR A 11 -11.27 -7.35 -5.35
N SER A 12 -10.64 -7.26 -4.17
CA SER A 12 -11.34 -7.10 -2.90
C SER A 12 -11.94 -5.69 -2.80
N MET A 13 -13.25 -5.60 -2.59
CA MET A 13 -13.92 -4.30 -2.39
C MET A 13 -13.48 -3.63 -1.09
N GLU A 14 -13.13 -4.42 -0.08
CA GLU A 14 -12.59 -3.93 1.18
C GLU A 14 -11.24 -3.26 0.99
N THR A 15 -10.34 -3.91 0.23
CA THR A 15 -9.03 -3.32 -0.11
C THR A 15 -9.20 -2.06 -0.95
N ILE A 16 -10.10 -2.06 -1.96
CA ILE A 16 -10.37 -0.84 -2.75
C ILE A 16 -10.87 0.30 -1.86
N GLY A 17 -11.85 0.04 -0.99
CA GLY A 17 -12.39 1.03 -0.07
C GLY A 17 -11.33 1.60 0.86
N LEU A 18 -10.48 0.73 1.41
CA LEU A 18 -9.33 1.13 2.21
C LEU A 18 -8.40 2.07 1.43
N LEU A 19 -7.98 1.70 0.23
CA LEU A 19 -7.06 2.50 -0.59
C LEU A 19 -7.65 3.86 -0.96
N MET A 20 -8.95 3.89 -1.30
CA MET A 20 -9.67 5.13 -1.61
C MET A 20 -10.02 5.96 -0.37
N GLY A 21 -9.91 5.40 0.83
CA GLY A 21 -10.27 6.07 2.08
C GLY A 21 -11.78 6.26 2.26
N THR A 22 -12.60 5.39 1.68
CA THR A 22 -14.08 5.45 1.76
C THR A 22 -14.67 4.05 1.90
N ALA A 23 -15.71 3.92 2.73
CA ALA A 23 -16.47 2.68 2.86
C ALA A 23 -17.44 2.47 1.67
N GLU A 24 -17.83 3.55 0.99
CA GLU A 24 -18.73 3.52 -0.15
C GLU A 24 -17.92 3.73 -1.44
N VAL A 25 -17.76 2.65 -2.20
CA VAL A 25 -16.98 2.62 -3.45
C VAL A 25 -17.94 2.61 -4.65
N ASP A 26 -17.83 3.64 -5.49
CA ASP A 26 -18.41 3.63 -6.83
C ASP A 26 -17.43 2.95 -7.80
N ILE A 27 -17.79 1.75 -8.26
CA ILE A 27 -16.96 0.91 -9.12
C ILE A 27 -16.54 1.65 -10.40
N ASN A 28 -17.38 2.55 -10.91
CA ASN A 28 -17.11 3.28 -12.16
C ASN A 28 -16.10 4.43 -11.98
N LYS A 29 -15.70 4.73 -10.74
CA LYS A 29 -14.80 5.83 -10.39
C LYS A 29 -13.50 5.35 -9.77
N ILE A 30 -13.19 4.05 -9.84
CA ILE A 30 -11.95 3.50 -9.30
C ILE A 30 -10.80 3.86 -10.25
N PRO A 31 -9.79 4.65 -9.81
CA PRO A 31 -8.65 4.99 -10.65
C PRO A 31 -7.79 3.76 -10.98
N PRO A 32 -7.16 3.69 -12.17
CA PRO A 32 -6.28 2.58 -12.55
C PRO A 32 -5.13 2.34 -11.56
N GLN A 33 -4.59 3.40 -10.97
CA GLN A 33 -3.52 3.33 -9.97
C GLN A 33 -3.99 2.61 -8.70
N ILE A 34 -5.25 2.83 -8.28
CA ILE A 34 -5.84 2.12 -7.15
C ILE A 34 -5.99 0.62 -7.47
N LEU A 35 -6.39 0.27 -8.70
CA LEU A 35 -6.48 -1.14 -9.11
C LEU A 35 -5.11 -1.83 -9.10
N ALA A 36 -4.06 -1.15 -9.56
CA ALA A 36 -2.70 -1.68 -9.55
C ALA A 36 -2.21 -1.96 -8.12
N ILE A 37 -2.41 -1.02 -7.19
CA ILE A 37 -2.06 -1.22 -5.78
C ILE A 37 -2.93 -2.30 -5.14
N THR A 38 -4.23 -2.33 -5.44
CA THR A 38 -5.14 -3.39 -4.96
C THR A 38 -4.63 -4.77 -5.36
N GLU A 39 -4.20 -4.94 -6.62
CA GLU A 39 -3.69 -6.23 -7.11
C GLU A 39 -2.47 -6.70 -6.30
N ALA A 40 -1.54 -5.78 -6.01
CA ALA A 40 -0.35 -6.07 -5.22
C ALA A 40 -0.67 -6.36 -3.75
N VAL A 41 -1.62 -5.65 -3.15
CA VAL A 41 -2.01 -5.81 -1.74
C VAL A 41 -2.84 -7.07 -1.52
N ASP A 42 -3.75 -7.40 -2.44
CA ASP A 42 -4.55 -8.62 -2.40
C ASP A 42 -3.69 -9.87 -2.70
N ASN A 43 -2.62 -9.71 -3.47
CA ASN A 43 -1.72 -10.81 -3.86
C ASN A 43 -0.24 -10.43 -3.65
N PRO A 44 0.24 -10.34 -2.39
CA PRO A 44 1.58 -9.85 -2.09
C PRO A 44 2.73 -10.58 -2.80
N ASP A 45 2.59 -11.89 -3.00
CA ASP A 45 3.61 -12.72 -3.67
C ASP A 45 3.76 -12.37 -5.17
N ARG A 46 2.84 -11.58 -5.75
CA ARG A 46 2.91 -11.11 -7.13
C ARG A 46 3.66 -9.78 -7.29
N LEU A 47 4.02 -9.10 -6.19
CA LEU A 47 4.72 -7.82 -6.25
C LEU A 47 5.95 -7.81 -7.19
N PRO A 48 6.83 -8.84 -7.21
CA PRO A 48 7.98 -8.86 -8.13
C PRO A 48 7.60 -8.71 -9.60
N PHE A 49 6.42 -9.18 -10.00
CA PHE A 49 5.93 -9.09 -11.38
C PHE A 49 5.12 -7.82 -11.65
N LEU A 50 4.70 -7.10 -10.61
CA LEU A 50 3.88 -5.89 -10.70
C LEU A 50 4.70 -4.61 -10.58
N ILE A 51 5.94 -4.69 -10.07
CA ILE A 51 6.77 -3.54 -9.72
C ILE A 51 6.98 -2.58 -10.89
N GLU A 52 7.34 -3.10 -12.07
CA GLU A 52 7.55 -2.27 -13.27
C GLU A 52 6.26 -1.54 -13.69
N SER A 53 5.12 -2.22 -13.61
CA SER A 53 3.82 -1.63 -13.94
C SER A 53 3.41 -0.56 -12.94
N ILE A 54 3.70 -0.77 -11.65
CA ILE A 54 3.40 0.20 -10.58
C ILE A 54 4.29 1.44 -10.71
N LEU A 55 5.58 1.28 -10.99
CA LEU A 55 6.52 2.39 -11.14
C LEU A 55 6.29 3.19 -12.44
N SER A 56 5.60 2.60 -13.42
CA SER A 56 5.23 3.25 -14.67
C SER A 56 3.88 3.96 -14.61
N LEU A 57 3.20 3.98 -13.46
CA LEU A 57 1.91 4.65 -13.32
C LEU A 57 2.07 6.17 -13.45
N GLU A 58 1.25 6.77 -14.30
CA GLU A 58 1.07 8.23 -14.31
C GLU A 58 0.22 8.63 -13.11
N ILE A 59 0.85 9.27 -12.11
CA ILE A 59 0.20 9.73 -10.88
C ILE A 59 0.23 11.26 -10.89
N GLU A 60 -0.95 11.89 -10.99
CA GLU A 60 -1.07 13.36 -11.03
C GLU A 60 -0.65 14.02 -9.72
N ASP A 61 -1.03 13.41 -8.60
CA ASP A 61 -0.78 13.93 -7.25
C ASP A 61 -0.05 12.86 -6.43
N MET A 62 1.28 12.94 -6.45
CA MET A 62 2.16 12.00 -5.75
C MET A 62 1.97 12.07 -4.23
N GLU A 63 1.76 13.25 -3.65
CA GLU A 63 1.59 13.39 -2.20
C GLU A 63 0.30 12.69 -1.75
N LYS A 64 -0.81 12.95 -2.44
CA LYS A 64 -2.08 12.29 -2.16
C LYS A 64 -2.03 10.79 -2.41
N PHE A 65 -1.28 10.35 -3.42
CA PHE A 65 -1.08 8.92 -3.68
C PHE A 65 -0.29 8.24 -2.55
N ARG A 66 0.61 8.93 -1.86
CA ARG A 66 1.35 8.37 -0.72
C ARG A 66 0.42 7.86 0.36
N TYR A 67 -0.69 8.58 0.63
CA TYR A 67 -1.69 8.16 1.60
C TYR A 67 -2.40 6.85 1.25
N VAL A 68 -2.45 6.46 -0.03
CA VAL A 68 -2.97 5.15 -0.44
C VAL A 68 -2.15 4.03 0.20
N LEU A 69 -0.83 4.16 0.20
CA LEU A 69 0.10 3.18 0.77
C LEU A 69 0.09 3.23 2.30
N VAL A 70 0.06 4.44 2.87
CA VAL A 70 0.01 4.66 4.33
C VAL A 70 -1.24 4.01 4.93
N ARG A 71 -2.40 4.09 4.27
CA ARG A 71 -3.63 3.43 4.74
C ARG A 71 -3.46 1.90 4.84
N VAL A 72 -2.76 1.27 3.90
CA VAL A 72 -2.48 -0.18 3.97
C VAL A 72 -1.55 -0.51 5.13
N GLN A 73 -0.56 0.35 5.40
CA GLN A 73 0.36 0.15 6.53
C GLN A 73 -0.40 0.20 7.86
N ILE A 74 -1.20 1.26 8.07
CA ILE A 74 -2.03 1.42 9.27
C ILE A 74 -2.98 0.23 9.44
N ASP A 75 -3.72 -0.12 8.38
CA ASP A 75 -4.64 -1.26 8.40
C ASP A 75 -3.95 -2.57 8.76
N SER A 76 -2.78 -2.83 8.16
CA SER A 76 -2.04 -4.06 8.40
C SER A 76 -1.48 -4.12 9.82
N GLU A 77 -1.03 -2.99 10.38
CA GLU A 77 -0.53 -2.91 11.75
C GLU A 77 -1.66 -3.08 12.78
N LEU A 78 -2.81 -2.44 12.58
CA LEU A 78 -3.98 -2.55 13.46
C LEU A 78 -4.50 -4.00 13.55
N HIS A 79 -4.53 -4.70 12.42
CA HIS A 79 -5.06 -6.07 12.33
C HIS A 79 -3.97 -7.14 12.42
N MET A 80 -2.72 -6.79 12.74
CA MET A 80 -1.57 -7.70 12.68
C MET A 80 -1.81 -9.02 13.43
N ASN A 81 -2.42 -8.95 14.61
CA ASN A 81 -2.66 -10.13 15.46
C ASN A 81 -3.82 -11.02 14.98
N GLU A 82 -4.65 -10.55 14.04
CA GLU A 82 -5.76 -11.33 13.49
C GLU A 82 -5.27 -12.36 12.47
N ASP A 83 -4.30 -11.96 11.64
CA ASP A 83 -3.62 -12.81 10.68
C ASP A 83 -2.22 -12.24 10.41
N ILE A 84 -1.27 -12.69 11.22
CA ILE A 84 0.11 -12.22 11.19
C ILE A 84 0.71 -12.40 9.80
N GLN A 85 0.50 -13.55 9.17
CA GLN A 85 1.11 -13.84 7.87
C GLN A 85 0.54 -12.94 6.78
N ARG A 86 -0.78 -12.80 6.70
CA ARG A 86 -1.44 -11.94 5.72
C ARG A 86 -1.05 -10.48 5.91
N ASN A 87 -1.12 -9.98 7.14
CA ASN A 87 -0.91 -8.56 7.41
C ASN A 87 0.57 -8.15 7.34
N HIS A 88 1.52 -9.02 7.72
CA HIS A 88 2.94 -8.76 7.43
C HIS A 88 3.23 -8.62 5.93
N LYS A 89 2.64 -9.50 5.11
CA LYS A 89 2.84 -9.43 3.65
C LYS A 89 2.23 -8.16 3.04
N ARG A 90 1.02 -7.77 3.46
CA ARG A 90 0.37 -6.51 3.04
C ARG A 90 1.21 -5.30 3.45
N LEU A 91 1.68 -5.28 4.70
CA LEU A 91 2.56 -4.23 5.22
C LEU A 91 3.86 -4.12 4.40
N TYR A 92 4.52 -5.26 4.14
CA TYR A 92 5.74 -5.30 3.34
C TYR A 92 5.52 -4.72 1.93
N VAL A 93 4.44 -5.12 1.24
CA VAL A 93 4.12 -4.61 -0.10
C VAL A 93 3.96 -3.09 -0.09
N ALA A 94 3.16 -2.55 0.83
CA ALA A 94 2.91 -1.13 0.92
C ALA A 94 4.20 -0.34 1.18
N ARG A 95 5.05 -0.81 2.10
CA ARG A 95 6.33 -0.17 2.43
C ARG A 95 7.34 -0.23 1.28
N VAL A 96 7.42 -1.35 0.57
CA VAL A 96 8.32 -1.47 -0.59
C VAL A 96 7.89 -0.52 -1.70
N ILE A 97 6.61 -0.49 -2.03
CA ILE A 97 6.10 0.42 -3.06
C ILE A 97 6.35 1.87 -2.63
N GLU A 98 6.13 2.21 -1.36
CA GLU A 98 6.38 3.57 -0.87
C GLU A 98 7.87 3.94 -0.97
N LYS A 99 8.78 3.09 -0.50
CA LYS A 99 10.23 3.34 -0.62
C LYS A 99 10.67 3.53 -2.06
N LEU A 100 10.11 2.76 -3.00
CA LEU A 100 10.47 2.88 -4.41
C LEU A 100 9.96 4.16 -5.07
N LEU A 101 8.78 4.64 -4.67
CA LEU A 101 8.16 5.84 -5.24
C LEU A 101 8.63 7.13 -4.55
N TYR A 102 8.96 7.08 -3.27
CA TYR A 102 9.22 8.27 -2.43
C TYR A 102 10.61 8.29 -1.79
N GLY A 103 11.37 7.19 -1.83
CA GLY A 103 12.69 7.07 -1.21
C GLY A 103 12.67 6.73 0.28
N GLU A 104 11.57 7.00 0.98
CA GLU A 104 11.42 6.79 2.43
C GLU A 104 9.97 6.42 2.79
N LEU A 105 9.73 5.93 4.02
CA LEU A 105 8.36 5.77 4.51
C LEU A 105 7.92 6.97 5.32
N LEU A 106 6.67 7.39 5.13
CA LEU A 106 6.11 8.50 5.89
C LEU A 106 6.02 8.19 7.40
N LEU A 107 5.80 6.92 7.76
CA LEU A 107 5.62 6.49 9.14
C LEU A 107 6.91 5.97 9.81
N GLU A 108 8.06 5.92 9.12
CA GLU A 108 9.34 5.45 9.73
C GLU A 108 10.15 6.56 10.42
N GLU A 109 9.68 7.82 10.49
CA GLU A 109 10.37 8.97 11.12
C GLU A 109 10.56 8.89 12.66
N GLY A 110 10.57 7.70 13.27
CA GLY A 110 10.70 7.53 14.72
C GLY A 110 11.63 6.44 15.21
N ARG A 111 12.46 5.83 14.35
CA ARG A 111 13.39 4.75 14.77
C ARG A 111 14.87 4.98 14.49
N MET A 112 15.26 6.11 13.90
CA MET A 112 16.66 6.42 13.59
C MET A 112 17.05 7.84 14.00
N SER A 113 16.90 8.18 15.28
CA SER A 113 17.51 9.40 15.83
C SER A 113 17.97 9.27 17.28
N GLU A 114 18.23 8.05 17.77
CA GLU A 114 18.81 7.84 19.11
C GLU A 114 20.22 7.19 19.06
N GLU A 115 20.77 6.89 17.88
CA GLU A 115 22.09 6.23 17.76
C GLU A 115 23.20 7.09 17.11
N ASP A 116 22.92 8.36 16.76
CA ASP A 116 23.90 9.27 16.14
C ASP A 116 24.39 10.40 17.08
N GLU A 117 24.06 10.37 18.38
CA GLU A 117 24.48 11.39 19.37
C GLU A 117 25.60 10.98 20.34
N GLU A 118 26.23 9.81 20.20
CA GLU A 118 27.32 9.38 21.10
C GLU A 118 28.55 8.85 20.36
N GLU A 119 29.25 9.67 19.56
CA GLU A 119 30.71 9.55 19.36
C GLU A 119 31.35 10.92 19.09
N GLU A 120 31.33 11.81 20.10
CA GLU A 120 32.37 12.83 20.27
C GLU A 120 32.96 12.69 21.68
N ASP A 121 33.99 11.83 21.81
CA ASP A 121 34.97 11.84 22.92
C ASP A 121 36.40 11.77 22.35
#